data_AF-A0A345ZHN3-F1
#
_entry.id   AF-A0A345ZHN3-F1
#
_cell.length_a   1.000
_cell.length_b   1.000
_cell.length_c   1.000
_cell.angle_alpha   90.00
_cell.angle_beta   90.00
_cell.angle_gamma   90.00
#
_symmetry.space_group_name_H-M   'P 1'
#
loop_
_entity.id
_entity.type
_entity.pdbx_description
1 polymer ?
#
loop_
_entity_poly.entity_id
_entity_poly.type
_entity_poly.pdbx_seq_one_letter_code
_entity_poly.pdbx_strand_id
1 'polypeptide(L)'
;MKNIIATAILALVLFGAAPTVSAAESPEEVERGYVEAVRTKGMTAVPEFIHPDELARFQSMLLPVLSGETPAAKNLRAAFFGPSASAQSVQTMSPVEFMRALMGFAEGQMKAMNVKVGDSQILGSVKEGEVVHLVTRNTAGAGSLQVTQLEVVSLKPYQNTWRLLLSGKLEGMAQALKAQAAPPSP
;
A
#
# COMPACT_ATOMS: atom_id res chain seq x y z
N MET A 1 12.73 -46.74 62.64
CA MET A 1 11.70 -46.11 63.50
C MET A 1 12.08 -44.64 63.72
N LYS A 2 11.08 -43.76 63.74
CA LYS A 2 11.09 -42.32 64.07
C LYS A 2 11.17 -41.34 62.89
N ASN A 3 9.96 -40.93 62.48
CA ASN A 3 9.64 -39.68 61.79
C ASN A 3 9.87 -38.50 62.75
N ILE A 4 10.47 -37.40 62.26
CA ILE A 4 10.53 -36.07 62.89
C ILE A 4 10.41 -35.07 61.71
N ILE A 5 9.22 -34.51 61.45
CA ILE A 5 8.74 -33.16 61.83
C ILE A 5 9.57 -32.00 61.24
N ALA A 6 8.84 -31.08 60.60
CA ALA A 6 9.06 -29.63 60.43
C ALA A 6 9.45 -29.08 59.05
N THR A 7 8.46 -28.44 58.42
CA THR A 7 8.47 -27.03 57.98
C THR A 7 9.59 -26.54 57.06
N ALA A 8 9.28 -26.22 55.79
CA ALA A 8 9.87 -25.06 55.10
C ALA A 8 9.13 -24.65 53.81
N ILE A 9 8.56 -23.45 53.87
CA ILE A 9 8.58 -22.40 52.83
C ILE A 9 7.76 -22.66 51.56
N LEU A 10 6.53 -22.11 51.60
CA LEU A 10 5.77 -21.67 50.44
C LEU A 10 6.56 -20.55 49.73
N ALA A 11 7.33 -20.92 48.70
CA ALA A 11 7.95 -19.95 47.79
C ALA A 11 6.90 -19.45 46.81
N LEU A 12 6.36 -18.27 47.08
CA LEU A 12 5.52 -17.51 46.16
C LEU A 12 6.39 -17.07 44.97
N VAL A 13 6.32 -17.85 43.88
CA VAL A 13 6.98 -17.50 42.63
C VAL A 13 6.23 -16.32 42.00
N LEU A 14 6.71 -15.11 42.28
CA LEU A 14 6.40 -13.91 41.52
C LEU A 14 7.04 -14.05 40.13
N PHE A 15 6.39 -14.80 39.23
CA PHE A 15 6.61 -14.64 37.79
C PHE A 15 6.04 -13.28 37.41
N GLY A 16 6.89 -12.25 37.50
CA GLY A 16 6.62 -10.97 36.86
C GLY A 16 6.42 -11.23 35.37
N ALA A 17 5.18 -11.18 34.92
CA ALA A 17 4.86 -11.05 33.51
C ALA A 17 5.45 -9.72 33.05
N ALA A 18 6.67 -9.76 32.52
CA ALA A 18 7.20 -8.64 31.76
C ALA A 18 6.20 -8.41 30.63
N PRO A 19 5.60 -7.21 30.50
CA PRO A 19 4.76 -6.91 29.36
C PRO A 19 5.63 -7.14 28.12
N THR A 20 5.24 -8.10 27.28
CA THR A 20 5.78 -8.24 25.95
C THR A 20 5.41 -6.98 25.20
N VAL A 21 6.30 -5.98 25.23
CA VAL A 21 6.27 -4.89 24.27
C VAL A 21 6.45 -5.58 22.93
N SER A 22 5.34 -5.81 22.22
CA SER A 22 5.39 -6.27 20.85
C SER A 22 6.30 -5.29 20.12
N ALA A 23 7.47 -5.74 19.69
CA ALA A 23 8.36 -4.92 18.90
C ALA A 23 7.52 -4.36 17.75
N ALA A 24 7.47 -3.03 17.62
CA ALA A 24 6.79 -2.41 16.51
C ALA A 24 7.39 -3.00 15.22
N GLU A 25 6.52 -3.48 14.34
CA GLU A 25 6.89 -4.09 13.06
C GLU A 25 7.93 -3.22 12.34
N SER A 26 8.98 -3.83 11.81
CA SER A 26 10.00 -3.12 11.04
C SER A 26 9.45 -2.68 9.66
N PRO A 27 9.99 -1.62 9.05
CA PRO A 27 9.57 -1.22 7.71
C PRO A 27 9.82 -2.33 6.67
N GLU A 28 10.86 -3.14 6.84
CA GLU A 28 11.14 -4.31 6.01
C GLU A 28 10.09 -5.42 6.15
N GLU A 29 9.52 -5.62 7.35
CA GLU A 29 8.41 -6.54 7.55
C GLU A 29 7.12 -6.05 6.89
N VAL A 30 6.81 -4.75 7.02
CA VAL A 30 5.65 -4.15 6.34
C VAL A 30 5.77 -4.29 4.82
N GLU A 31 6.94 -4.04 4.24
CA GLU A 31 7.15 -4.17 2.79
C GLU A 31 6.99 -5.62 2.32
N ARG A 32 7.52 -6.60 3.07
CA ARG A 32 7.29 -8.01 2.76
C ARG A 32 5.81 -8.38 2.83
N GLY A 33 5.11 -7.90 3.85
CA GLY A 33 3.67 -8.09 4.00
C GLY A 33 2.87 -7.46 2.86
N TYR A 34 3.28 -6.27 2.41
CA TYR A 34 2.69 -5.58 1.26
C TYR A 34 2.83 -6.40 -0.02
N VAL A 35 4.05 -6.85 -0.36
CA VAL A 35 4.29 -7.65 -1.57
C VAL A 35 3.50 -8.96 -1.52
N GLU A 36 3.47 -9.62 -0.37
CA GLU A 36 2.72 -10.87 -0.22
C GLU A 36 1.20 -10.65 -0.33
N ALA A 37 0.67 -9.58 0.24
CA ALA A 37 -0.73 -9.22 0.09
C ALA A 37 -1.08 -8.95 -1.38
N VAL A 38 -0.22 -8.26 -2.13
CA VAL A 38 -0.42 -8.04 -3.57
C VAL A 38 -0.41 -9.35 -4.36
N ARG A 39 0.49 -10.28 -4.03
CA ARG A 39 0.54 -11.59 -4.71
C ARG A 39 -0.68 -12.45 -4.43
N THR A 40 -1.17 -12.45 -3.20
CA THR A 40 -2.22 -13.37 -2.74
C THR A 40 -3.62 -12.80 -2.90
N LYS A 41 -3.80 -11.49 -2.66
CA LYS A 41 -5.10 -10.81 -2.68
C LYS A 41 -5.27 -9.88 -3.88
N GLY A 42 -4.22 -9.65 -4.67
CA GLY A 42 -4.24 -8.74 -5.81
C GLY A 42 -4.01 -7.28 -5.44
N MET A 43 -4.09 -6.41 -6.44
CA MET A 43 -3.76 -4.98 -6.27
C MET A 43 -4.77 -4.24 -5.41
N THR A 44 -5.99 -4.76 -5.23
CA THR A 44 -6.99 -4.14 -4.36
C THR A 44 -6.60 -4.10 -2.88
N ALA A 45 -5.58 -4.86 -2.46
CA ALA A 45 -5.01 -4.81 -1.12
C ALA A 45 -4.04 -3.63 -0.90
N VAL A 46 -3.50 -3.03 -1.98
CA VAL A 46 -2.51 -1.94 -1.93
C VAL A 46 -2.92 -0.78 -0.99
N PRO A 47 -4.17 -0.27 -1.00
CA PRO A 47 -4.57 0.86 -0.15
C PRO A 47 -4.41 0.61 1.35
N GLU A 48 -4.41 -0.65 1.81
CA GLU A 48 -4.29 -1.02 3.22
C GLU A 48 -2.90 -0.71 3.79
N PHE A 49 -1.90 -0.61 2.90
CA PHE A 49 -0.50 -0.38 3.27
C PHE A 49 -0.06 1.08 3.07
N ILE A 50 -0.85 1.89 2.37
CA ILE A 50 -0.49 3.29 2.07
C ILE A 50 -0.89 4.21 3.23
N HIS A 51 -0.09 5.24 3.48
CA HIS A 51 -0.38 6.23 4.51
C HIS A 51 -1.70 6.97 4.19
N PRO A 52 -2.60 7.20 5.16
CA PRO A 52 -3.90 7.83 4.89
C PRO A 52 -3.78 9.22 4.25
N ASP A 53 -2.80 10.02 4.68
CA ASP A 53 -2.55 11.34 4.07
C ASP A 53 -2.17 11.24 2.59
N GLU A 54 -1.47 10.18 2.20
CA GLU A 54 -1.07 9.94 0.82
C GLU A 54 -2.26 9.51 -0.04
N LEU A 55 -3.15 8.68 0.50
CA LEU A 55 -4.42 8.34 -0.15
C LEU A 55 -5.26 9.59 -0.39
N ALA A 56 -5.39 10.45 0.62
CA ALA A 56 -6.16 11.69 0.53
C ALA A 56 -5.54 12.69 -0.46
N ARG A 57 -4.20 12.79 -0.45
CA ARG A 57 -3.43 13.63 -1.39
C ARG A 57 -3.66 13.16 -2.83
N PHE A 58 -3.55 11.86 -3.09
CA PHE A 58 -3.75 11.31 -4.41
C PHE A 58 -5.19 11.48 -4.92
N GLN A 59 -6.18 11.25 -4.06
CA GLN A 59 -7.58 11.52 -4.40
C GLN A 59 -7.77 13.00 -4.78
N SER A 60 -7.26 13.91 -3.95
CA SER A 60 -7.34 15.36 -4.20
C SER A 60 -6.68 15.77 -5.52
N MET A 61 -5.59 15.09 -5.92
CA MET A 61 -4.96 15.32 -7.21
C MET A 61 -5.87 14.90 -8.36
N LEU A 62 -6.53 13.75 -8.30
CA LEU A 62 -7.31 13.22 -9.44
C LEU A 62 -8.76 13.72 -9.50
N LEU A 63 -9.34 14.14 -8.37
CA LEU A 63 -10.73 14.61 -8.31
C LEU A 63 -11.08 15.71 -9.32
N PRO A 64 -10.25 16.75 -9.55
CA PRO A 64 -10.56 17.79 -10.55
C PRO A 64 -10.75 17.23 -11.96
N VAL A 65 -9.99 16.18 -12.32
CA VAL A 65 -10.10 15.52 -13.62
C VAL A 65 -11.39 14.71 -13.71
N LEU A 66 -11.66 13.92 -12.67
CA LEU A 66 -12.79 12.98 -12.65
C LEU A 66 -14.14 13.67 -12.40
N SER A 67 -14.12 14.90 -11.88
CA SER A 67 -15.32 15.72 -11.66
C SER A 67 -15.75 16.48 -12.92
N GLY A 68 -14.91 16.48 -13.97
CA GLY A 68 -15.24 17.10 -15.24
C GLY A 68 -16.42 16.40 -15.95
N GLU A 69 -17.14 17.17 -16.76
CA GLU A 69 -18.27 16.67 -17.55
C GLU A 69 -17.93 16.46 -19.04
N THR A 70 -16.63 16.57 -19.39
CA THR A 70 -16.13 16.26 -20.74
C THR A 70 -16.26 14.76 -21.02
N PRO A 71 -16.36 14.34 -22.31
CA PRO A 71 -16.38 12.92 -22.66
C PRO A 71 -15.16 12.15 -22.11
N ALA A 72 -13.98 12.77 -22.12
CA ALA A 72 -12.76 12.17 -21.59
C ALA A 72 -12.86 11.90 -20.07
N ALA A 73 -13.33 12.87 -19.29
CA ALA A 73 -13.54 12.71 -17.85
C ALA A 73 -14.59 11.64 -17.53
N LYS A 74 -15.69 11.61 -18.29
CA LYS A 74 -16.74 10.58 -18.17
C LYS A 74 -16.21 9.18 -18.46
N ASN A 75 -15.45 9.02 -19.54
CA ASN A 75 -14.85 7.74 -19.92
C ASN A 75 -13.83 7.27 -18.88
N LEU A 76 -12.98 8.17 -18.39
CA LEU A 76 -11.99 7.84 -17.36
C LEU A 76 -12.67 7.43 -16.04
N ARG A 77 -13.70 8.17 -15.64
CA ARG A 77 -14.53 7.84 -14.48
C ARG A 77 -15.21 6.48 -14.63
N ALA A 78 -15.79 6.21 -15.80
CA ALA A 78 -16.42 4.93 -16.08
C ALA A 78 -15.42 3.76 -16.08
N ALA A 79 -14.21 3.97 -16.58
CA ALA A 79 -13.17 2.95 -16.59
C ALA A 79 -12.70 2.57 -15.18
N PHE A 80 -12.53 3.56 -14.30
CA PHE A 80 -12.02 3.34 -12.95
C PHE A 80 -13.09 2.91 -11.94
N PHE A 81 -14.29 3.48 -12.03
CA PHE A 81 -15.34 3.34 -11.01
C PHE A 81 -16.61 2.65 -11.53
N GLY A 82 -16.60 2.20 -12.80
CA GLY A 82 -17.72 1.53 -13.45
C GLY A 82 -18.67 2.48 -14.19
N PRO A 83 -19.51 1.96 -15.10
CA PRO A 83 -20.31 2.74 -16.03
C PRO A 83 -21.37 3.64 -15.37
N SER A 84 -21.77 3.34 -14.14
CA SER A 84 -22.74 4.13 -13.37
C SER A 84 -22.11 5.25 -12.53
N ALA A 85 -20.78 5.40 -12.55
CA ALA A 85 -20.09 6.38 -11.72
C ALA A 85 -20.37 7.82 -12.17
N SER A 86 -20.83 8.65 -11.24
CA SER A 86 -21.08 10.08 -11.44
C SER A 86 -19.98 10.92 -10.78
N ALA A 87 -19.86 12.19 -11.15
CA ALA A 87 -18.93 13.11 -10.50
C ALA A 87 -19.16 13.14 -9.00
N GLN A 88 -20.43 13.22 -8.60
CA GLN A 88 -20.85 13.22 -7.20
C GLN A 88 -20.47 11.93 -6.48
N SER A 89 -20.71 10.75 -7.08
CA SER A 89 -20.39 9.48 -6.42
C SER A 89 -18.90 9.34 -6.13
N VAL A 90 -18.04 9.79 -7.06
CA VAL A 90 -16.58 9.76 -6.90
C VAL A 90 -16.10 10.78 -5.86
N GLN A 91 -16.70 11.97 -5.82
CA GLN A 91 -16.37 12.99 -4.81
C GLN A 91 -16.69 12.56 -3.38
N THR A 92 -17.73 11.76 -3.18
CA THR A 92 -18.14 11.28 -1.85
C THR A 92 -17.43 10.01 -1.39
N MET A 93 -16.57 9.41 -2.23
CA MET A 93 -15.80 8.22 -1.83
C MET A 93 -14.76 8.56 -0.77
N SER A 94 -14.51 7.62 0.14
CA SER A 94 -13.35 7.70 1.00
C SER A 94 -12.06 7.56 0.17
N PRO A 95 -10.93 8.13 0.62
CA PRO A 95 -9.65 7.99 -0.09
C PRO A 95 -9.21 6.53 -0.31
N VAL A 96 -9.54 5.65 0.65
CA VAL A 96 -9.24 4.22 0.57
C VAL A 96 -10.05 3.55 -0.53
N GLU A 97 -11.36 3.75 -0.57
CA GLU A 97 -12.21 3.18 -1.63
C GLU A 97 -11.83 3.74 -3.01
N PHE A 98 -11.51 5.03 -3.06
CA PHE A 98 -11.06 5.69 -4.29
C PHE A 98 -9.79 5.04 -4.84
N MET A 99 -8.77 4.84 -4.01
CA MET A 99 -7.54 4.16 -4.42
C MET A 99 -7.81 2.69 -4.76
N ARG A 100 -8.67 2.00 -4.00
CA ARG A 100 -9.01 0.59 -4.27
C ARG A 100 -9.63 0.41 -5.64
N ALA A 101 -10.54 1.29 -6.06
CA ALA A 101 -11.14 1.24 -7.39
C ALA A 101 -10.09 1.41 -8.51
N LEU A 102 -9.16 2.35 -8.35
CA LEU A 102 -8.05 2.55 -9.28
C LEU A 102 -7.12 1.34 -9.36
N MET A 103 -6.83 0.71 -8.22
CA MET A 103 -6.04 -0.52 -8.19
C MET A 103 -6.78 -1.72 -8.78
N GLY A 104 -8.11 -1.77 -8.65
CA GLY A 104 -8.95 -2.77 -9.34
C GLY A 104 -8.87 -2.63 -10.86
N PHE A 105 -8.87 -1.40 -11.38
CA PHE A 105 -8.62 -1.16 -12.81
C PHE A 105 -7.21 -1.63 -13.23
N ALA A 106 -6.17 -1.26 -12.46
CA ALA A 106 -4.80 -1.70 -12.73
C ALA A 106 -4.66 -3.24 -12.72
N GLU A 107 -5.34 -3.91 -11.78
CA GLU A 107 -5.39 -5.37 -11.71
C GLU A 107 -6.04 -5.99 -12.95
N GLY A 108 -7.16 -5.41 -13.41
CA GLY A 108 -7.82 -5.83 -14.65
C GLY A 108 -6.88 -5.76 -15.85
N GLN A 109 -6.12 -4.67 -15.97
CA GLN A 109 -5.13 -4.50 -17.03
C GLN A 109 -3.99 -5.52 -16.93
N MET A 110 -3.48 -5.78 -15.71
CA MET A 110 -2.46 -6.80 -15.50
C MET A 110 -2.95 -8.19 -15.88
N LYS A 111 -4.17 -8.55 -15.49
CA LYS A 111 -4.80 -9.84 -15.85
C LYS A 111 -4.96 -9.98 -17.36
N ALA A 112 -5.40 -8.93 -18.05
CA ALA A 112 -5.56 -8.92 -19.50
C ALA A 112 -4.22 -9.15 -20.23
N MET A 113 -3.12 -8.64 -19.68
CA MET A 113 -1.76 -8.83 -20.21
C MET A 113 -1.07 -10.08 -19.65
N ASN A 114 -1.74 -10.88 -18.81
CA ASN A 114 -1.17 -12.02 -18.08
C ASN A 114 0.12 -11.66 -17.29
N VAL A 115 0.19 -10.43 -16.78
CA VAL A 115 1.30 -9.96 -15.95
C VAL A 115 1.09 -10.43 -14.53
N LYS A 116 2.13 -11.07 -13.97
CA LYS A 116 2.18 -11.50 -12.57
C LYS A 116 3.23 -10.71 -11.82
N VAL A 117 2.94 -10.42 -10.56
CA VAL A 117 3.93 -9.92 -9.61
C VAL A 117 4.86 -11.09 -9.26
N GLY A 118 6.15 -10.91 -9.51
CA GLY A 118 7.19 -11.88 -9.19
C GLY A 118 7.83 -11.60 -7.84
N ASP A 119 9.09 -11.99 -7.71
CA ASP A 119 9.90 -11.83 -6.51
C ASP A 119 10.21 -10.37 -6.18
N SER A 120 10.36 -10.08 -4.89
CA SER A 120 10.82 -8.80 -4.35
C SER A 120 11.92 -9.06 -3.34
N GLN A 121 13.05 -8.39 -3.51
CA GLN A 121 14.21 -8.50 -2.61
C GLN A 121 14.57 -7.11 -2.09
N ILE A 122 14.58 -6.94 -0.77
CA ILE A 122 15.11 -5.74 -0.13
C ILE A 122 16.65 -5.83 -0.16
N LEU A 123 17.29 -4.87 -0.81
CA LEU A 123 18.74 -4.79 -0.96
C LEU A 123 19.41 -3.98 0.15
N GLY A 124 18.67 -3.06 0.77
CA GLY A 124 19.14 -2.23 1.85
C GLY A 124 18.13 -1.16 2.22
N SER A 125 18.40 -0.46 3.32
CA SER A 125 17.59 0.63 3.82
C SER A 125 18.42 1.89 4.09
N VAL A 126 17.79 3.04 3.87
CA VAL A 126 18.35 4.37 4.16
C VAL A 126 17.33 5.13 4.99
N LYS A 127 17.76 5.67 6.12
CA LYS A 127 16.90 6.50 6.98
C LYS A 127 17.07 7.98 6.63
N GLU A 128 15.95 8.66 6.39
CA GLU A 128 15.88 10.10 6.15
C GLU A 128 14.89 10.72 7.16
N GLY A 129 15.41 11.25 8.26
CA GLY A 129 14.57 11.72 9.37
C GLY A 129 13.72 10.59 9.96
N GLU A 130 12.39 10.71 9.85
CA GLU A 130 11.44 9.68 10.27
C GLU A 130 11.12 8.66 9.16
N VAL A 131 11.48 8.95 7.91
CA VAL A 131 11.19 8.09 6.77
C VAL A 131 12.29 7.05 6.61
N VAL A 132 11.91 5.82 6.26
CA VAL A 132 12.83 4.77 5.83
C VAL A 132 12.60 4.46 4.37
N HIS A 133 13.67 4.54 3.59
CA HIS A 133 13.70 4.20 2.18
C HIS A 133 14.30 2.82 2.00
N LEU A 134 13.53 1.88 1.47
CA LEU A 134 13.97 0.55 1.12
C LEU A 134 14.32 0.51 -0.36
N VAL A 135 15.56 0.12 -0.67
CA VAL A 135 15.94 -0.19 -2.06
C VAL A 135 15.53 -1.64 -2.32
N THR A 136 14.63 -1.83 -3.26
CA THR A 136 14.07 -3.14 -3.60
C THR A 136 14.43 -3.53 -5.03
N ARG A 137 14.61 -4.83 -5.27
CA ARG A 137 14.64 -5.44 -6.59
C ARG A 137 13.37 -6.24 -6.78
N ASN A 138 12.52 -5.76 -7.66
CA ASN A 138 11.23 -6.36 -7.95
C ASN A 138 11.27 -7.00 -9.33
N THR A 139 10.58 -8.13 -9.48
CA THR A 139 10.36 -8.77 -10.77
C THR A 139 8.87 -8.79 -11.07
N ALA A 140 8.51 -8.59 -12.34
CA ALA A 140 7.15 -8.76 -12.83
C ALA A 140 7.21 -9.21 -14.29
N GLY A 141 6.21 -9.95 -14.75
CA GLY A 141 6.30 -10.48 -16.11
C GLY A 141 5.09 -11.26 -16.58
N ALA A 142 5.07 -11.55 -17.87
CA ALA A 142 4.07 -12.35 -18.56
C ALA A 142 4.74 -13.44 -19.39
N GLY A 143 4.46 -14.71 -19.08
CA GLY A 143 5.09 -15.86 -19.76
C GLY A 143 6.62 -15.87 -19.57
N SER A 144 7.37 -15.91 -20.68
CA SER A 144 8.84 -15.89 -20.68
C SER A 144 9.43 -14.48 -20.56
N LEU A 145 8.61 -13.43 -20.65
CA LEU A 145 9.06 -12.06 -20.47
C LEU A 145 9.03 -11.70 -18.99
N GLN A 146 10.20 -11.55 -18.38
CA GLN A 146 10.36 -10.97 -17.06
C GLN A 146 11.09 -9.64 -17.15
N VAL A 147 10.59 -8.67 -16.40
CA VAL A 147 11.23 -7.39 -16.18
C VAL A 147 11.68 -7.35 -14.72
N THR A 148 12.94 -7.00 -14.52
CA THR A 148 13.51 -6.74 -13.21
C THR A 148 13.70 -5.24 -13.06
N GLN A 149 13.18 -4.67 -11.98
CA GLN A 149 13.25 -3.24 -11.70
C GLN A 149 13.82 -3.00 -10.30
N LEU A 150 14.72 -2.03 -10.20
CA LEU A 150 15.12 -1.46 -8.91
C LEU A 150 14.18 -0.30 -8.57
N GLU A 151 13.61 -0.33 -7.38
CA GLU A 151 12.68 0.69 -6.90
C GLU A 151 13.02 1.10 -5.47
N VAL A 152 12.74 2.36 -5.14
CA VAL A 152 12.81 2.87 -3.77
C VAL A 152 11.38 2.91 -3.23
N VAL A 153 11.14 2.15 -2.17
CA VAL A 153 9.89 2.19 -1.41
C VAL A 153 10.13 2.99 -0.14
N SER A 154 9.37 4.06 0.06
CA SER A 154 9.49 4.92 1.22
C SER A 154 8.38 4.59 2.21
N LEU A 155 8.72 4.44 3.48
CA LEU A 155 7.77 4.17 4.55
C LEU A 155 7.93 5.20 5.67
N LYS A 156 6.81 5.61 6.26
CA LYS A 156 6.77 6.49 7.43
C LYS A 156 6.06 5.80 8.59
N PRO A 157 6.47 6.02 9.86
CA PRO A 157 5.72 5.56 11.01
C PRO A 157 4.31 6.12 11.00
N TYR A 158 3.34 5.28 11.30
CA TYR A 158 1.94 5.65 11.47
C TYR A 158 1.32 4.80 12.58
N GLN A 159 0.99 5.45 13.70
CA GLN A 159 0.55 4.77 14.93
C GLN A 159 1.61 3.74 15.38
N ASN A 160 1.25 2.45 15.44
CA ASN A 160 2.13 1.37 15.88
C ASN A 160 2.68 0.52 14.72
N THR A 161 2.66 1.04 13.48
CA THR A 161 3.14 0.33 12.28
C THR A 161 3.81 1.34 11.32
N TRP A 162 4.17 0.86 10.14
CA TRP A 162 4.65 1.67 9.03
C TRP A 162 3.61 1.69 7.91
N ARG A 163 3.65 2.77 7.12
CA ARG A 163 2.82 2.93 5.95
C ARG A 163 3.66 3.43 4.78
N LEU A 164 3.40 2.90 3.60
CA LEU A 164 4.06 3.30 2.37
C LEU A 164 3.65 4.73 2.02
N LEU A 165 4.62 5.48 1.53
CA LEU A 165 4.43 6.75 0.86
C LEU A 165 4.27 6.50 -0.63
N LEU A 166 3.42 7.30 -1.30
CA LEU A 166 3.29 7.21 -2.74
C LEU A 166 4.60 7.65 -3.40
N SER A 167 5.10 6.85 -4.33
CA SER A 167 6.29 7.21 -5.10
C SER A 167 5.97 8.29 -6.13
N GLY A 168 6.99 9.04 -6.54
CA GLY A 168 6.87 10.02 -7.62
C GLY A 168 6.34 9.45 -8.94
N LYS A 169 6.41 8.12 -9.14
CA LYS A 169 5.81 7.45 -10.31
C LYS A 169 4.28 7.53 -10.30
N LEU A 170 3.65 7.33 -9.14
CA LEU A 170 2.19 7.44 -9.00
C LEU A 170 1.75 8.90 -9.12
N GLU A 171 2.54 9.84 -8.60
CA GLU A 171 2.32 11.27 -8.81
C GLU A 171 2.41 11.63 -10.30
N GLY A 172 3.45 11.14 -10.99
CA GLY A 172 3.64 11.34 -12.43
C GLY A 172 2.48 10.79 -13.26
N MET A 173 1.95 9.62 -12.89
CA MET A 173 0.75 9.07 -13.52
C MET A 173 -0.46 9.96 -13.30
N ALA A 174 -0.67 10.47 -12.08
CA ALA A 174 -1.76 11.40 -11.82
C ALA A 174 -1.64 12.70 -12.64
N GLN A 175 -0.42 13.21 -12.84
CA GLN A 175 -0.17 14.35 -13.71
C GLN A 175 -0.40 14.02 -15.19
N ALA A 176 -0.01 12.83 -15.66
CA ALA A 176 -0.28 12.40 -17.04
C ALA A 176 -1.78 12.27 -17.33
N LEU A 177 -2.55 11.75 -16.37
CA LEU A 177 -4.02 11.68 -16.47
C LEU A 177 -4.66 13.08 -16.52
N LYS A 178 -4.15 14.04 -15.73
CA LYS A 178 -4.55 15.45 -15.82
C LYS A 178 -4.30 16.02 -17.20
N ALA A 179 -3.11 15.79 -17.77
CA ALA A 179 -2.74 16.32 -19.07
C ALA A 179 -3.61 15.76 -20.21
N GLN A 180 -3.95 14.47 -20.17
CA GLN A 180 -4.82 13.85 -21.19
C GLN A 180 -6.27 14.31 -21.12
N ALA A 181 -6.75 14.71 -19.95
CA ALA A 181 -8.11 15.20 -19.76
C ALA A 181 -8.27 16.71 -19.98
N ALA A 182 -7.17 17.46 -20.09
CA ALA A 182 -7.21 18.87 -20.43
C ALA A 182 -7.66 19.05 -21.88
N PRO A 183 -8.50 20.06 -22.19
CA PRO A 183 -8.79 20.41 -23.58
C PRO A 183 -7.49 20.77 -24.33
N PRO A 184 -7.39 20.49 -25.63
CA PRO A 184 -6.23 20.89 -26.42
C PRO A 184 -6.02 22.41 -26.29
N SER A 185 -4.77 22.82 -26.09
CA SER A 185 -4.41 24.24 -26.10
C SER A 185 -4.81 24.87 -27.45
N PRO A 186 -5.31 26.12 -27.44
CA PRO A 186 -5.77 26.80 -28.66
C PRO A 186 -4.64 27.04 -29.67
#